data_AF-A0A2N3EMH0-F1
#
_entry.id   AF-A0A2N3EMH0-F1
#
_cell.length_a   1.000
_cell.length_b   1.000
_cell.length_c   1.000
_cell.angle_alpha   90.00
_cell.angle_beta   90.00
_cell.angle_gamma   90.00
#
_symmetry.space_group_name_H-M   'P 1'
#
loop_
_entity.id
_entity.type
_entity.pdbx_description
1 polymer ?
#
loop_
_entity_poly.entity_id
_entity_poly.type
_entity_poly.pdbx_seq_one_letter_code
_entity_poly.pdbx_strand_id
1 'polypeptide(L)'
;MSAARDPGADVVLLVADIGGTHARFALPRLHGQAIDMPEPSVFLTADHPHLEAALTLFLEKMECPTLAGVAVCAAGPVEGSGTEAHISMTNCPWDVTLDGLSRVTGVRRPRLMNDFAALAMAVPALSGGDLHHVAGVGTAIAGASAGILGPGT
;
A
#
# COMPACT_ATOMS: atom_id res chain seq x y z
N MET A 1 -17.54 21.30 -0.40
CA MET A 1 -16.86 22.11 -1.42
C MET A 1 -15.52 21.45 -1.72
N SER A 2 -15.34 20.88 -2.91
CA SER A 2 -14.06 20.30 -3.33
C SER A 2 -13.22 21.42 -3.89
N ALA A 3 -12.11 21.78 -3.22
CA ALA A 3 -11.13 22.67 -3.82
C ALA A 3 -10.63 22.01 -5.12
N ALA A 4 -10.72 22.73 -6.24
CA ALA A 4 -10.08 22.32 -7.48
C ALA A 4 -8.56 22.26 -7.21
N ARG A 5 -7.94 21.09 -7.44
CA ARG A 5 -6.50 20.95 -7.31
C ARG A 5 -5.81 21.75 -8.42
N ASP A 6 -4.78 22.47 -8.04
CA ASP A 6 -3.84 23.05 -8.99
C ASP A 6 -3.22 21.93 -9.83
N PRO A 7 -3.40 21.91 -11.16
CA PRO A 7 -2.88 20.86 -12.02
C PRO A 7 -1.34 20.77 -12.05
N GLY A 8 -0.63 21.73 -11.46
CA GLY A 8 0.84 21.72 -11.32
C GLY A 8 1.37 21.31 -9.94
N ALA A 9 0.52 21.06 -8.95
CA ALA A 9 0.97 20.76 -7.59
C ALA A 9 1.17 19.26 -7.36
N ASP A 10 2.28 18.91 -6.71
CA ASP A 10 2.59 17.54 -6.31
C ASP A 10 1.47 16.94 -5.46
N VAL A 11 1.02 15.75 -5.85
CA VAL A 11 0.00 15.02 -5.12
C VAL A 11 0.70 13.99 -4.23
N VAL A 12 0.60 14.15 -2.92
CA VAL A 12 1.17 13.20 -1.94
C VAL A 12 0.15 12.13 -1.60
N LEU A 13 0.54 10.86 -1.78
CA LEU A 13 -0.24 9.71 -1.36
C LEU A 13 0.41 9.05 -0.15
N LEU A 14 -0.35 8.22 0.54
CA LEU A 14 0.18 7.21 1.46
C LEU A 14 0.01 5.84 0.82
N VAL A 15 1.08 5.07 0.79
CA VAL A 15 1.01 3.63 0.52
C VAL A 15 1.56 2.85 1.71
N ALA A 16 0.94 1.70 1.99
CA ALA A 16 1.40 0.83 3.06
C ALA A 16 1.27 -0.66 2.70
N ASP A 17 2.26 -1.44 3.14
CA ASP A 17 2.31 -2.89 3.03
C ASP A 17 2.44 -3.48 4.44
N ILE A 18 1.37 -4.15 4.90
CA ILE A 18 1.22 -4.62 6.27
C ILE A 18 1.36 -6.14 6.30
N GLY A 19 2.50 -6.61 6.78
CA GLY A 19 2.75 -8.01 7.08
C GLY A 19 2.54 -8.34 8.57
N GLY A 20 2.75 -9.61 8.92
CA GLY A 20 2.68 -10.05 10.32
C GLY A 20 3.76 -9.44 11.21
N THR A 21 5.00 -9.39 10.73
CA THR A 21 6.16 -8.91 11.52
C THR A 21 6.51 -7.46 11.26
N HIS A 22 6.31 -7.01 10.02
CA HIS A 22 6.72 -5.68 9.58
C HIS A 22 5.56 -4.96 8.91
N ALA A 23 5.44 -3.67 9.21
CA ALA A 23 4.64 -2.72 8.46
C ALA A 23 5.57 -1.76 7.71
N ARG A 24 5.30 -1.53 6.43
CA ARG A 24 6.07 -0.61 5.58
C ARG A 24 5.16 0.55 5.19
N PHE A 25 5.64 1.77 5.36
CA PHE A 25 4.90 2.98 4.99
C PHE A 25 5.75 3.86 4.08
N ALA A 26 5.13 4.46 3.06
CA ALA A 26 5.79 5.41 2.17
C ALA A 26 4.83 6.53 1.75
N LEU A 27 5.41 7.70 1.43
CA LEU A 27 4.70 8.88 0.96
C LEU A 27 5.11 9.25 -0.47
N PRO A 28 4.67 8.49 -1.50
CA PRO A 28 5.01 8.80 -2.88
C PRO A 28 4.40 10.13 -3.33
N ARG A 29 5.14 10.82 -4.20
CA ARG A 29 4.70 12.07 -4.85
C ARG A 29 4.39 11.82 -6.30
N LEU A 30 3.22 12.26 -6.73
CA LEU A 30 2.78 12.20 -8.11
C LEU A 30 3.02 13.53 -8.81
N HIS A 31 3.72 13.48 -9.93
CA HIS A 31 3.92 14.59 -10.86
C HIS A 31 3.35 14.19 -12.23
N GLY A 32 2.05 14.45 -12.45
CA GLY A 32 1.35 13.96 -13.63
C GLY A 32 1.26 12.42 -13.62
N GLN A 33 1.93 11.76 -14.57
CA GLN A 33 2.02 10.29 -14.63
C GLN A 33 3.28 9.73 -13.94
N ALA A 34 4.24 10.59 -13.56
CA ALA A 34 5.44 10.15 -12.86
C ALA A 34 5.15 9.95 -11.38
N ILE A 35 5.71 8.87 -10.83
CA ILE A 35 5.67 8.56 -9.40
C ILE A 35 7.09 8.68 -8.87
N ASP A 36 7.31 9.60 -7.94
CA ASP A 36 8.50 9.62 -7.10
C ASP A 36 8.21 8.75 -5.87
N MET A 37 8.82 7.56 -5.84
CA MET A 37 8.62 6.55 -4.80
C MET A 37 9.82 6.54 -3.85
N PRO A 38 9.68 6.98 -2.59
CA PRO A 38 10.77 6.93 -1.62
C PRO A 38 10.96 5.51 -1.06
N GLU A 39 12.13 5.27 -0.46
CA GLU A 39 12.35 4.10 0.39
C GLU A 39 11.32 4.06 1.52
N PRO A 40 10.66 2.91 1.77
CA PRO A 40 9.65 2.82 2.81
C PRO A 40 10.29 2.86 4.19
N SER A 41 9.61 3.52 5.13
CA SER A 41 9.92 3.37 6.55
C SER A 41 9.36 2.04 7.05
N VAL A 42 10.22 1.26 7.70
CA VAL A 42 9.87 -0.08 8.22
C VAL A 42 9.67 0.00 9.73
N PHE A 43 8.54 -0.53 10.19
CA PHE A 43 8.15 -0.60 11.59
C PHE A 43 7.94 -2.07 11.97
N LEU A 44 8.38 -2.45 13.17
CA LEU A 44 8.03 -3.74 13.75
C LEU A 44 6.60 -3.68 14.27
N THR A 45 5.76 -4.63 13.85
CA THR A 45 4.36 -4.66 14.31
C THR A 45 4.26 -4.87 15.82
N ALA A 46 5.21 -5.61 16.41
CA ALA A 46 5.29 -5.87 17.84
C ALA A 46 5.55 -4.62 18.70
N ASP A 47 6.11 -3.55 18.12
CA ASP A 47 6.41 -2.31 18.83
C ASP A 47 5.20 -1.37 18.92
N HIS A 48 4.09 -1.70 18.25
CA HIS A 48 2.88 -0.88 18.25
C HIS A 48 1.62 -1.70 18.55
N PRO A 49 0.71 -1.19 19.40
CA PRO A 49 -0.46 -1.94 19.82
C PRO A 49 -1.46 -2.20 18.68
N HIS A 50 -1.51 -1.33 17.68
CA HIS A 50 -2.39 -1.40 16.52
C HIS A 50 -1.84 -0.54 15.37
N LEU A 51 -2.40 -0.71 14.16
CA LEU A 51 -1.95 -0.02 12.94
C LEU A 51 -1.99 1.51 13.10
N GLU A 52 -3.05 2.06 13.67
CA GLU A 52 -3.24 3.51 13.79
C GLU A 52 -2.14 4.17 14.61
N ALA A 53 -1.62 3.48 15.64
CA ALA A 53 -0.51 3.99 16.44
C ALA A 53 0.79 4.06 15.62
N ALA A 54 1.11 3.00 14.86
CA ALA A 54 2.27 2.98 13.98
C ALA A 54 2.15 4.03 12.86
N LEU A 55 0.97 4.12 12.24
CA LEU A 55 0.72 5.05 11.15
C LEU A 55 0.75 6.51 11.61
N THR A 56 0.16 6.83 12.77
CA THR A 56 0.22 8.19 13.34
C THR A 56 1.67 8.60 13.57
N LEU A 57 2.47 7.73 14.20
CA LEU A 57 3.88 7.98 14.44
C LEU A 57 4.67 8.17 13.13
N PHE A 58 4.37 7.37 12.10
CA PHE A 58 4.97 7.56 10.78
C PHE A 58 4.64 8.93 10.18
N LEU A 59 3.36 9.32 10.17
CA LEU A 59 2.92 10.60 9.61
C LEU A 59 3.50 11.80 10.35
N GLU A 60 3.62 11.71 11.68
CA GLU A 60 4.30 12.71 12.51
C GLU A 60 5.79 12.83 12.17
N LYS A 61 6.50 11.70 12.10
CA LYS A 61 7.94 11.67 11.76
C LYS A 61 8.24 12.24 10.37
N MET A 62 7.33 12.04 9.42
CA MET A 62 7.50 12.51 8.04
C MET A 62 7.03 13.96 7.85
N GLU A 63 6.54 14.62 8.91
CA GLU A 63 5.91 15.95 8.84
C GLU A 63 4.89 16.01 7.70
N CYS A 64 4.04 14.97 7.62
CA CYS A 64 3.28 14.65 6.42
C CYS A 64 2.33 15.80 6.03
N PRO A 65 2.35 16.25 4.75
CA PRO A 65 1.36 17.20 4.26
C PRO A 65 -0.02 16.54 4.13
N THR A 66 -1.02 17.32 3.70
CA THR A 66 -2.36 16.78 3.43
C THR A 66 -2.30 15.67 2.38
N LEU A 67 -2.76 14.48 2.77
CA LEU A 67 -2.80 13.31 1.89
C LEU A 67 -3.93 13.43 0.86
N ALA A 68 -3.60 13.09 -0.37
CA ALA A 68 -4.54 13.06 -1.47
C ALA A 68 -5.29 11.74 -1.63
N GLY A 69 -4.72 10.67 -1.09
CA GLY A 69 -5.20 9.31 -1.21
C GLY A 69 -4.36 8.36 -0.36
N VAL A 70 -4.95 7.21 -0.03
CA VAL A 70 -4.34 6.16 0.79
C VAL A 70 -4.62 4.83 0.12
N ALA A 71 -3.59 4.01 -0.06
CA ALA A 71 -3.73 2.62 -0.49
C ALA A 71 -2.92 1.71 0.43
N VAL A 72 -3.58 0.73 1.04
CA VAL A 72 -2.97 -0.23 1.96
C VAL A 72 -3.21 -1.63 1.42
N CYS A 73 -2.16 -2.45 1.39
CA CYS A 73 -2.29 -3.89 1.30
C CYS A 73 -1.91 -4.56 2.62
N ALA A 74 -2.54 -5.69 2.93
CA ALA A 74 -2.20 -6.48 4.10
C ALA A 74 -2.28 -7.98 3.84
N ALA A 75 -1.52 -8.75 4.63
CA ALA A 75 -1.45 -10.20 4.56
C ALA A 75 -2.71 -10.86 5.18
N GLY A 76 -3.78 -10.90 4.39
CA GLY A 76 -5.04 -11.56 4.76
C GLY A 76 -6.16 -11.27 3.76
N PRO A 77 -7.30 -11.98 3.87
CA PRO A 77 -8.48 -11.69 3.07
C PRO A 77 -9.12 -10.36 3.51
N VAL A 78 -9.67 -9.61 2.55
CA VAL A 78 -10.54 -8.49 2.88
C VAL A 78 -11.90 -9.03 3.28
N GLU A 79 -12.31 -8.74 4.51
CA GLU A 79 -13.61 -9.08 5.08
C GLU A 79 -14.50 -7.83 5.10
N GLY A 80 -15.82 -8.01 5.14
CA GLY A 80 -16.78 -6.91 5.12
C GLY A 80 -16.90 -6.19 3.77
N SER A 81 -17.55 -5.03 3.78
CA SER A 81 -17.73 -4.19 2.58
C SER A 81 -17.97 -2.73 2.95
N GLY A 82 -17.80 -1.82 2.00
CA GLY A 82 -18.02 -0.39 2.24
C GLY A 82 -17.04 0.15 3.29
N THR A 83 -17.54 0.88 4.29
CA THR A 83 -16.72 1.43 5.39
C THR A 83 -16.28 0.38 6.41
N GLU A 84 -16.99 -0.73 6.50
CA GLU A 84 -16.72 -1.82 7.44
C GLU A 84 -15.67 -2.81 6.91
N ALA A 85 -15.13 -2.59 5.71
CA ALA A 85 -14.15 -3.50 5.15
C ALA A 85 -12.85 -3.44 5.96
N HIS A 86 -12.31 -4.62 6.28
CA HIS A 86 -11.13 -4.77 7.11
C HIS A 86 -10.32 -6.02 6.77
N ILE A 87 -9.11 -6.11 7.32
CA ILE A 87 -8.28 -7.31 7.29
C ILE A 87 -7.81 -7.60 8.72
N SER A 88 -8.29 -8.71 9.28
CA SER A 88 -7.80 -9.24 10.56
C SER A 88 -6.48 -9.99 10.33
N MET A 89 -5.39 -9.47 10.90
CA MET A 89 -4.06 -10.03 10.68
C MET A 89 -3.90 -11.36 11.42
N THR A 90 -3.36 -12.39 10.77
CA THR A 90 -3.15 -13.70 11.41
C THR A 90 -1.90 -13.74 12.29
N ASN A 91 -0.87 -12.98 11.91
CA ASN A 91 0.47 -13.04 12.51
C ASN A 91 0.81 -11.82 13.40
N CYS A 92 -0.17 -10.95 13.68
CA CYS A 92 -0.10 -9.89 14.68
C CYS A 92 -1.53 -9.53 15.15
N PRO A 93 -1.72 -8.87 16.29
CA PRO A 93 -3.06 -8.60 16.83
C PRO A 93 -3.78 -7.43 16.15
N TRP A 94 -3.27 -6.94 15.01
CA TRP A 94 -3.83 -5.76 14.36
C TRP A 94 -5.05 -6.11 13.53
N ASP A 95 -6.00 -5.18 13.51
CA ASP A 95 -7.12 -5.17 12.58
C ASP A 95 -7.00 -3.93 11.67
N VAL A 96 -6.85 -4.15 10.37
CA VAL A 96 -6.65 -3.08 9.39
C VAL A 96 -8.00 -2.66 8.84
N THR A 97 -8.58 -1.58 9.37
CA THR A 97 -9.93 -1.13 8.99
C THR A 97 -9.90 0.11 8.08
N LEU A 98 -10.85 0.21 7.14
CA LEU A 98 -10.99 1.43 6.33
C LEU A 98 -11.39 2.66 7.17
N ASP A 99 -12.19 2.48 8.22
CA ASP A 99 -12.54 3.55 9.16
C ASP A 99 -11.30 4.07 9.92
N GLY A 100 -10.50 3.16 10.49
CA GLY A 100 -9.26 3.51 11.20
C GLY A 100 -8.28 4.26 10.30
N LEU A 101 -8.09 3.78 9.06
CA LEU A 101 -7.29 4.48 8.05
C LEU A 101 -7.84 5.88 7.75
N SER A 102 -9.15 6.01 7.57
CA SER A 102 -9.78 7.31 7.28
C SER A 102 -9.61 8.29 8.44
N ARG A 103 -9.77 7.83 9.68
CA ARG A 103 -9.63 8.64 10.90
C ARG A 103 -8.21 9.16 11.09
N VAL A 104 -7.20 8.31 10.89
CA VAL A 104 -5.79 8.70 11.07
C VAL A 104 -5.31 9.63 9.95
N THR A 105 -5.70 9.35 8.71
CA THR A 105 -5.16 10.04 7.53
C THR A 105 -5.97 11.26 7.10
N GLY A 106 -7.22 11.38 7.55
CA GLY A 106 -8.19 12.37 7.06
C GLY A 106 -8.71 12.08 5.64
N VAL A 107 -8.26 11.01 4.98
CA VAL A 107 -8.69 10.63 3.63
C VAL A 107 -10.02 9.88 3.71
N ARG A 108 -11.06 10.40 3.04
CA ARG A 108 -12.43 9.87 3.11
C ARG A 108 -12.64 8.50 2.45
N ARG A 109 -11.75 8.10 1.55
CA ARG A 109 -11.89 6.88 0.73
C ARG A 109 -10.54 6.17 0.58
N PRO A 110 -9.97 5.64 1.68
CA PRO A 110 -8.79 4.80 1.57
C PRO A 110 -9.13 3.54 0.77
N ARG A 111 -8.10 2.91 0.21
CA ARG A 111 -8.20 1.61 -0.46
C ARG A 111 -7.50 0.57 0.41
N LEU A 112 -8.17 -0.55 0.62
CA LEU A 112 -7.65 -1.72 1.30
C LEU A 112 -7.74 -2.91 0.36
N MET A 113 -6.68 -3.70 0.28
CA MET A 113 -6.63 -4.91 -0.53
C MET A 113 -5.73 -5.97 0.10
N ASN A 114 -5.89 -7.20 -0.35
CA ASN A 114 -4.94 -8.26 -0.05
C ASN A 114 -3.57 -8.00 -0.71
N ASP A 115 -2.49 -8.47 -0.09
CA ASP A 115 -1.10 -8.38 -0.57
C ASP A 115 -0.87 -9.02 -1.95
N PHE A 116 -1.37 -10.24 -2.22
CA PHE A 116 -1.28 -10.86 -3.55
C PHE A 116 -2.09 -10.10 -4.60
N ALA A 117 -3.23 -9.51 -4.22
CA ALA A 117 -3.98 -8.64 -5.12
C ALA A 117 -3.17 -7.38 -5.49
N ALA A 118 -2.47 -6.78 -4.53
CA ALA A 118 -1.56 -5.67 -4.79
C ALA A 118 -0.39 -6.07 -5.70
N LEU A 119 0.23 -7.24 -5.47
CA LEU A 119 1.26 -7.79 -6.36
C LEU A 119 0.73 -7.97 -7.78
N ALA A 120 -0.50 -8.49 -7.94
CA ALA A 120 -1.10 -8.68 -9.26
C ALA A 120 -1.29 -7.38 -10.03
N MET A 121 -1.66 -6.31 -9.33
CA MET A 121 -1.74 -4.98 -9.94
C MET A 121 -0.37 -4.39 -10.27
N ALA A 122 0.68 -4.79 -9.56
CA ALA A 122 2.04 -4.29 -9.79
C ALA A 122 2.73 -4.96 -10.98
N VAL A 123 2.40 -6.23 -11.30
CA VAL A 123 3.06 -7.00 -12.37
C VAL A 123 3.17 -6.24 -13.71
N PRO A 124 2.11 -5.59 -14.25
CA PRO A 124 2.21 -4.88 -15.52
C PRO A 124 3.14 -3.66 -15.50
N ALA A 125 3.49 -3.15 -14.31
CA ALA A 125 4.41 -2.03 -14.15
C ALA A 125 5.87 -2.46 -14.05
N LEU A 126 6.15 -3.75 -13.84
CA LEU A 126 7.51 -4.28 -13.79
C LEU A 126 8.16 -4.22 -15.17
N SER A 127 9.41 -3.76 -15.20
CA SER A 127 10.20 -3.55 -16.40
C SER A 127 11.48 -4.38 -16.36
N GLY A 128 12.31 -4.33 -17.42
CA GLY A 128 13.48 -5.20 -17.56
C GLY A 128 14.47 -5.19 -16.38
N GLY A 129 14.59 -4.08 -15.64
CA GLY A 129 15.44 -4.00 -14.45
C GLY A 129 14.85 -4.70 -13.22
N ASP A 130 13.54 -4.91 -13.19
CA ASP A 130 12.80 -5.52 -12.08
C ASP A 130 12.64 -7.04 -12.25
N LEU A 131 13.01 -7.56 -13.43
CA LEU A 131 12.78 -8.95 -13.82
C LEU A 131 14.10 -9.72 -13.94
N HIS A 132 14.12 -10.91 -13.37
CA HIS A 132 15.20 -11.87 -13.57
C HIS A 132 14.71 -13.07 -14.37
N HIS A 133 15.38 -13.38 -15.48
CA HIS A 133 15.05 -14.57 -16.27
C HIS A 133 15.53 -15.83 -15.56
N VAL A 134 14.58 -16.69 -15.17
CA VAL A 134 14.88 -17.95 -14.45
C VAL A 134 15.12 -19.10 -15.43
N ALA A 135 14.22 -19.35 -16.39
CA ALA A 135 14.31 -20.45 -17.35
C ALA A 135 13.33 -20.28 -18.52
N GLY A 136 13.55 -21.04 -19.60
CA GLY A 136 12.65 -21.13 -20.75
C GLY A 136 12.96 -20.15 -21.89
N VAL A 137 11.97 -19.91 -22.75
CA VAL A 137 12.09 -18.93 -23.83
C VAL A 137 12.02 -17.55 -23.21
N GLY A 138 13.14 -16.80 -23.24
CA GLY A 138 13.30 -15.53 -22.51
C GLY A 138 12.50 -14.34 -23.04
N THR A 139 11.39 -14.56 -23.74
CA THR A 139 10.51 -13.52 -24.27
C THR A 139 9.12 -13.71 -23.70
N ALA A 140 8.66 -12.75 -22.90
CA ALA A 140 7.29 -12.73 -22.42
C ALA A 140 6.30 -12.52 -23.59
N ILE A 141 5.17 -13.22 -23.54
CA ILE A 141 4.08 -13.03 -24.51
C ILE A 141 3.26 -11.83 -24.06
N ALA A 142 3.25 -10.75 -24.85
CA ALA A 142 2.50 -9.54 -24.55
C ALA A 142 1.00 -9.85 -24.35
N GLY A 143 0.41 -9.36 -23.26
CA GLY A 143 -1.00 -9.55 -22.94
C GLY A 143 -1.41 -10.94 -22.45
N ALA A 144 -0.46 -11.87 -22.29
CA ALA A 144 -0.74 -13.17 -21.69
C ALA A 144 -0.98 -13.05 -20.17
N SER A 145 -1.73 -14.00 -19.61
CA SER A 145 -1.94 -14.10 -18.17
C SER A 145 -0.62 -14.33 -17.44
N ALA A 146 -0.41 -13.59 -16.35
CA ALA A 146 0.68 -13.81 -15.41
C ALA A 146 0.16 -14.51 -14.15
N GLY A 147 0.89 -15.53 -13.69
CA GLY A 147 0.67 -16.15 -12.39
C GLY A 147 1.59 -15.54 -11.33
N ILE A 148 1.13 -15.46 -10.09
CA ILE A 148 1.93 -15.01 -8.95
C ILE A 148 2.09 -16.18 -8.01
N LEU A 149 3.33 -16.45 -7.65
CA LEU A 149 3.68 -17.48 -6.69
C LEU A 149 4.50 -16.84 -5.58
N GLY A 150 4.00 -16.93 -4.35
CA GLY A 150 4.73 -16.55 -3.15
C GLY A 150 4.77 -17.75 -2.22
N PRO A 151 5.88 -18.01 -1.52
CA PRO A 151 6.03 -19.17 -0.65
C PRO A 151 5.10 -19.15 0.58
N GLY A 152 4.38 -18.04 0.83
CA GLY A 152 3.76 -17.80 2.12
C GLY A 152 4.81 -17.71 3.24
N THR A 153 4.38 -17.34 4.44
CA THR A 153 5.18 -17.45 5.66
C THR A 153 4.35 -18.08 6.75
#